data_AF-A0A524Q4E9-F1
#
_entry.id   AF-A0A524Q4E9-F1
#
_cell.length_a   1.000
_cell.length_b   1.000
_cell.length_c   1.000
_cell.angle_alpha   90.00
_cell.angle_beta   90.00
_cell.angle_gamma   90.00
#
_symmetry.space_group_name_H-M   'P 1'
#
loop_
_entity.id
_entity.type
_entity.pdbx_description
1 polymer ?
#
loop_
_entity_poly.entity_id
_entity_poly.type
_entity_poly.pdbx_seq_one_letter_code
_entity_poly.pdbx_strand_id
1 'polypeptide(L)'
;MEMNRGQQEDVSMSVLLRVMSAVGRWIITHKKIVFIYAPTGLVVFFSVFVVIVFFMWRNDRDEAMSKLAKYKQLIDRTEELKRGYVYTYADVDVTAKVVDIPTRIFDRNDEIIGGFFEQKREIVPYEYIPAWLVKGVIASEDRDYYQHSGISYKGIFRAFLVNMANFRVVQGGSTIT
;
A
#
# COMPACT_ATOMS: atom_id res chain seq x y z
N MET A 1 -26.99 -13.52 -55.08
CA MET A 1 -27.55 -12.16 -55.05
C MET A 1 -26.88 -11.42 -53.92
N GLU A 2 -25.76 -10.75 -54.21
CA GLU A 2 -25.06 -9.93 -53.21
C GLU A 2 -25.76 -8.56 -53.16
N MET A 3 -26.35 -8.23 -52.00
CA MET A 3 -26.91 -6.89 -51.79
C MET A 3 -25.77 -5.86 -51.71
N ASN A 4 -25.90 -4.79 -52.49
CA ASN A 4 -24.96 -3.67 -52.53
C ASN A 4 -24.85 -2.98 -51.16
N ARG A 5 -23.64 -2.55 -50.75
CA ARG A 5 -23.36 -1.90 -49.45
C ARG A 5 -24.32 -0.76 -49.11
N GLY A 6 -24.69 0.07 -50.09
CA GLY A 6 -25.65 1.17 -49.88
C GLY A 6 -27.06 0.69 -49.53
N GLN A 7 -27.50 -0.45 -50.07
CA GLN A 7 -28.81 -1.03 -49.76
C GLN A 7 -28.82 -1.68 -48.36
N GLN A 8 -27.67 -2.09 -47.85
CA GLN A 8 -27.51 -2.62 -46.50
C GLN A 8 -27.50 -1.50 -45.44
N GLU A 9 -26.89 -0.35 -45.74
CA GLU A 9 -26.91 0.85 -44.89
C GLU A 9 -28.30 1.48 -44.81
N ASP A 10 -29.04 1.58 -45.93
CA ASP A 10 -30.41 2.11 -45.95
C ASP A 10 -31.39 1.24 -45.14
N VAL A 11 -31.25 -0.09 -45.23
CA VAL A 11 -32.04 -1.02 -44.41
C VAL A 11 -31.68 -0.87 -42.93
N SER A 12 -30.40 -0.78 -42.59
CA SER A 12 -29.95 -0.55 -41.21
C SER A 12 -30.50 0.76 -40.63
N MET A 13 -30.43 1.85 -41.41
CA MET A 13 -30.93 3.18 -41.01
C MET A 13 -32.44 3.18 -40.80
N SER A 14 -33.20 2.53 -41.71
CA SER A 14 -34.66 2.43 -41.58
C SER A 14 -35.09 1.58 -40.38
N VAL A 15 -34.36 0.51 -40.07
CA VAL A 15 -34.58 -0.32 -38.86
C VAL A 15 -34.27 0.50 -37.61
N LEU A 16 -33.16 1.24 -37.59
CA LEU A 16 -32.77 2.08 -36.47
C LEU A 16 -33.81 3.17 -36.18
N LEU A 17 -34.34 3.82 -37.22
CA LEU A 17 -35.43 4.81 -37.09
C LEU A 17 -36.73 4.19 -36.56
N ARG A 18 -37.06 2.96 -36.99
CA ARG A 18 -38.23 2.23 -36.47
C ARG A 18 -38.06 1.87 -34.99
N VAL A 19 -36.88 1.41 -34.59
CA VAL A 19 -36.54 1.12 -33.19
C VAL A 19 -36.59 2.38 -32.35
N MET A 20 -35.96 3.47 -32.79
CA MET A 20 -35.94 4.76 -32.08
C MET A 20 -37.35 5.32 -31.90
N SER A 21 -38.21 5.26 -32.92
CA SER A 21 -39.60 5.71 -32.81
C SER A 21 -40.45 4.79 -31.93
N ALA A 22 -40.20 3.48 -31.92
CA ALA A 22 -40.86 2.54 -31.02
C ALA A 22 -40.47 2.77 -29.56
N VAL A 23 -39.18 3.00 -29.29
CA VAL A 23 -38.65 3.35 -27.97
C VAL A 23 -39.22 4.69 -27.49
N GLY A 24 -39.21 5.71 -28.35
CA GLY A 24 -39.78 7.02 -28.02
C GLY A 24 -41.27 6.95 -27.68
N ARG A 25 -42.07 6.22 -28.48
CA ARG A 25 -43.49 5.98 -28.17
C ARG A 25 -43.65 5.25 -26.84
N TRP A 26 -42.86 4.22 -26.59
CA TRP A 26 -42.92 3.45 -25.35
C TRP A 26 -42.57 4.28 -24.11
N ILE A 27 -41.55 5.14 -24.18
CA ILE A 27 -41.16 6.08 -23.10
C ILE A 27 -42.32 7.01 -22.76
N ILE A 28 -43.00 7.56 -23.77
CA ILE A 28 -44.13 8.47 -23.57
C ILE A 28 -45.32 7.73 -22.95
N THR A 29 -45.62 6.51 -23.40
CA THR A 29 -46.67 5.65 -22.81
C THR A 29 -46.37 5.33 -21.34
N HIS A 30 -45.10 5.13 -20.99
CA HIS A 30 -44.66 4.75 -19.64
C HIS A 30 -44.00 5.90 -18.87
N LYS A 31 -44.44 7.15 -19.09
CA LYS A 31 -43.84 8.35 -18.49
C LYS A 31 -43.65 8.28 -16.96
N LYS A 32 -44.56 7.63 -16.22
CA LYS A 32 -44.42 7.46 -14.76
C LYS A 32 -43.27 6.52 -14.40
N ILE A 33 -43.04 5.47 -15.18
CA ILE A 33 -41.95 4.52 -14.95
C ILE A 33 -40.60 5.20 -15.22
N VAL A 34 -40.48 5.89 -16.35
CA VAL A 34 -39.21 6.47 -16.78
C VAL A 34 -38.83 7.72 -15.98
N PHE A 35 -39.80 8.60 -15.67
CA PHE A 35 -39.49 9.90 -15.06
C PHE A 35 -39.73 9.96 -13.54
N ILE A 36 -40.42 8.98 -12.95
CA ILE A 36 -40.68 8.96 -11.51
C ILE A 36 -40.04 7.72 -10.89
N TYR A 37 -40.48 6.52 -11.25
CA TYR A 37 -40.04 5.32 -10.55
C TYR A 37 -38.57 4.97 -10.78
N ALA A 38 -38.04 5.13 -11.99
CA ALA A 38 -36.63 4.84 -12.27
C ALA A 38 -35.66 5.80 -11.55
N PRO A 39 -35.83 7.14 -11.60
CA PRO A 39 -35.00 8.06 -10.82
C PRO A 39 -35.13 7.85 -9.32
N THR A 40 -36.36 7.66 -8.80
CA THR A 40 -36.57 7.41 -7.37
C THR A 40 -35.91 6.09 -6.94
N GLY A 41 -36.03 5.03 -7.73
CA GLY A 41 -35.36 3.76 -7.47
C GLY A 41 -33.84 3.90 -7.44
N LEU A 42 -33.26 4.69 -8.35
CA LEU A 42 -31.82 4.97 -8.39
C LEU A 42 -31.36 5.75 -7.15
N VAL A 43 -32.11 6.77 -6.73
CA VAL A 43 -31.81 7.53 -5.50
C VAL A 43 -31.91 6.64 -4.27
N VAL A 44 -32.94 5.79 -4.17
CA VAL A 44 -33.10 4.85 -3.06
C VAL A 44 -31.95 3.84 -3.05
N PHE A 45 -31.59 3.27 -4.20
CA PHE A 45 -30.47 2.35 -4.33
C PHE A 45 -29.16 3.00 -3.88
N PHE A 46 -28.86 4.20 -4.36
CA PHE A 46 -27.65 4.93 -4.00
C PHE A 46 -27.63 5.27 -2.51
N SER A 47 -28.76 5.67 -1.94
CA SER A 47 -28.89 5.94 -0.50
C SER A 47 -28.62 4.70 0.33
N VAL A 48 -29.20 3.55 -0.03
CA VAL A 48 -28.96 2.27 0.63
C VAL A 48 -27.49 1.86 0.50
N PHE A 49 -26.90 2.01 -0.68
CA PHE A 49 -25.48 1.71 -0.91
C PHE A 49 -24.57 2.56 -0.02
N VAL A 50 -24.79 3.88 0.06
CA VAL A 50 -24.03 4.78 0.92
C VAL A 50 -24.16 4.38 2.40
N VAL A 51 -25.37 4.01 2.85
CA VAL A 51 -25.60 3.56 4.22
C VAL A 51 -24.84 2.27 4.51
N ILE A 52 -24.86 1.29 3.61
CA ILE A 52 -24.11 0.03 3.75
C ILE A 52 -22.60 0.31 3.85
N VAL A 53 -22.06 1.11 2.91
CA VAL A 53 -20.64 1.47 2.92
C VAL A 53 -20.27 2.23 4.20
N PHE A 54 -21.12 3.12 4.67
CA PHE A 54 -20.92 3.85 5.92
C PHE A 54 -20.84 2.90 7.13
N PHE A 55 -21.73 1.93 7.22
CA PHE A 55 -21.71 0.94 8.31
C PHE A 55 -20.51 0.00 8.22
N MET A 56 -20.12 -0.44 7.03
CA MET A 56 -18.89 -1.21 6.82
C MET A 56 -17.66 -0.42 7.28
N TRP A 57 -17.52 0.83 6.82
CA TRP A 57 -16.41 1.69 7.23
C TRP A 57 -16.40 1.94 8.74
N ARG A 58 -17.57 2.17 9.34
CA ARG A 58 -17.66 2.43 10.78
C ARG A 58 -17.23 1.21 11.62
N ASN A 59 -17.52 0.00 11.15
CA ASN A 59 -17.03 -1.24 11.77
C ASN A 59 -15.50 -1.36 11.68
N ASP A 60 -14.93 -1.10 10.50
CA ASP A 60 -13.48 -1.22 10.29
C ASP A 60 -12.69 -0.10 10.95
N ARG A 61 -13.31 1.07 11.15
CA ARG A 61 -12.70 2.23 11.82
C ARG A 61 -12.20 1.87 13.20
N ASP A 62 -12.97 1.15 14.00
CA ASP A 62 -12.59 0.87 15.38
C ASP A 62 -11.36 -0.04 15.44
N GLU A 63 -11.28 -1.04 14.53
CA GLU A 63 -10.09 -1.87 14.38
C GLU A 63 -8.88 -1.04 13.92
N ALA A 64 -9.06 -0.17 12.93
CA ALA A 64 -8.00 0.71 12.44
C ALA A 64 -7.49 1.65 13.55
N MET A 65 -8.39 2.25 14.33
CA MET A 65 -8.04 3.11 15.45
C MET A 65 -7.32 2.34 16.56
N SER A 66 -7.72 1.08 16.82
CA SER A 66 -7.02 0.23 17.80
C SER A 66 -5.58 -0.09 17.37
N LYS A 67 -5.35 -0.37 16.08
CA LYS A 67 -4.01 -0.58 15.51
C LYS A 67 -3.17 0.68 15.60
N LEU A 68 -3.75 1.84 15.27
CA LEU A 68 -3.09 3.14 15.38
C LEU A 68 -2.71 3.46 16.83
N ALA A 69 -3.61 3.23 17.78
CA ALA A 69 -3.33 3.42 19.21
C ALA A 69 -2.19 2.51 19.68
N LYS A 70 -2.19 1.23 19.26
CA LYS A 70 -1.12 0.29 19.55
C LYS A 70 0.22 0.73 18.95
N TYR A 71 0.23 1.18 17.70
CA TYR A 71 1.44 1.70 17.06
C TYR A 71 1.95 2.96 17.75
N LYS A 72 1.06 3.89 18.11
CA LYS A 72 1.44 5.08 18.87
C LYS A 72 2.06 4.67 20.20
N GLN A 73 1.45 3.75 20.94
CA GLN A 73 1.99 3.26 22.21
C GLN A 73 3.37 2.61 22.06
N LEU A 74 3.62 1.87 20.98
CA LEU A 74 4.94 1.30 20.69
C LEU A 74 5.98 2.38 20.39
N ILE A 75 5.59 3.42 19.64
CA ILE A 75 6.44 4.58 19.34
C ILE A 75 6.75 5.35 20.63
N ASP A 76 5.72 5.71 21.41
CA ASP A 76 5.87 6.43 22.67
C ASP A 76 6.76 5.62 23.64
N ARG A 77 6.57 4.28 23.73
CA ARG A 77 7.43 3.40 24.54
C ARG A 77 8.87 3.39 24.03
N THR A 78 9.09 3.41 22.71
CA THR A 78 10.45 3.48 22.16
C THR A 78 11.09 4.84 22.44
N GLU A 79 10.33 5.93 22.42
CA GLU A 79 10.80 7.26 22.81
C GLU A 79 11.06 7.38 24.32
N GLU A 80 10.26 6.72 25.15
CA GLU A 80 10.50 6.58 26.59
C GLU A 80 11.76 5.77 26.87
N LEU A 81 11.97 4.65 26.17
CA LEU A 81 13.20 3.88 26.28
C LEU A 81 14.42 4.72 25.88
N LYS A 82 14.29 5.66 24.93
CA LYS A 82 15.37 6.58 24.56
C LYS A 82 15.74 7.56 25.68
N ARG A 83 14.82 7.91 26.59
CA ARG A 83 15.12 8.79 27.74
C ARG A 83 16.08 8.06 28.69
N GLY A 84 17.39 8.21 28.44
CA GLY A 84 18.46 7.58 29.21
C GLY A 84 19.63 7.04 28.39
N TYR A 85 19.50 6.94 27.06
CA TYR A 85 20.63 6.62 26.18
C TYR A 85 21.47 7.88 25.91
N VAL A 86 22.78 7.78 26.09
CA VAL A 86 23.73 8.93 26.14
C VAL A 86 24.42 9.18 24.80
N TYR A 87 23.99 8.56 23.70
CA TYR A 87 24.63 8.79 22.40
C TYR A 87 24.06 10.03 21.73
N THR A 88 24.94 10.93 21.31
CA THR A 88 24.60 12.10 20.49
C THR A 88 24.85 11.78 19.02
N TYR A 89 24.12 12.39 18.09
CA TYR A 89 24.40 12.25 16.64
C TYR A 89 25.84 12.62 16.24
N ALA A 90 26.56 13.35 17.09
CA ALA A 90 27.97 13.66 16.93
C ALA A 90 28.90 12.44 17.12
N ASP A 91 28.44 11.42 17.84
CA ASP A 91 29.21 10.18 18.12
C ASP A 91 29.01 9.12 17.02
N VAL A 92 28.17 9.41 16.04
CA VAL A 92 27.81 8.50 14.94
C VAL A 92 28.63 8.86 13.70
N ASP A 93 29.40 7.91 13.17
CA ASP A 93 30.09 8.07 11.89
C ASP A 93 29.08 8.02 10.72
N VAL A 94 28.58 9.19 10.34
CA VAL A 94 27.66 9.39 9.20
C VAL A 94 28.36 9.27 7.83
N THR A 95 29.67 9.08 7.80
CA THR A 95 30.48 9.07 6.58
C THR A 95 30.43 7.71 5.85
N ALA A 96 30.08 6.64 6.56
CA ALA A 96 30.13 5.27 6.04
C ALA A 96 29.06 4.96 4.96
N LYS A 97 27.98 5.75 4.90
CA LYS A 97 26.91 5.65 3.89
C LYS A 97 26.10 6.94 3.94
N VAL A 98 25.80 7.56 2.79
CA VAL A 98 24.90 8.73 2.77
C VAL A 98 23.51 8.26 3.16
N VAL A 99 23.18 8.39 4.45
CA VAL A 99 21.88 8.05 5.00
C VAL A 99 21.08 9.35 5.08
N ASP A 100 19.92 9.39 4.44
CA ASP A 100 18.95 10.47 4.66
C ASP A 100 18.46 10.42 6.11
N ILE A 101 18.77 11.47 6.89
CA ILE A 101 18.41 11.58 8.31
C ILE A 101 17.26 12.60 8.41
N PRO A 102 16.16 12.26 9.11
CA PRO A 102 15.06 13.19 9.33
C PRO A 102 15.50 14.52 9.95
N THR A 103 15.07 15.62 9.34
CA THR A 103 15.11 16.94 10.00
C THR A 103 14.08 16.95 11.11
N ARG A 104 14.48 17.26 12.35
CA ARG A 104 13.57 17.35 13.51
C ARG A 104 13.35 18.82 13.90
N ILE A 105 12.11 19.16 14.21
CA ILE A 105 11.67 20.48 14.66
C ILE A 105 11.30 20.37 16.12
N PHE A 106 11.90 21.22 16.96
CA PHE A 106 11.70 21.24 18.41
C PHE A 106 10.93 22.50 18.83
N ASP A 107 10.15 22.39 19.90
CA ASP A 107 9.55 23.54 20.58
C ASP A 107 10.53 24.21 21.55
N ARG A 108 10.05 25.23 22.28
CA ARG A 108 10.87 25.97 23.26
C ARG A 108 11.27 25.16 24.50
N ASN A 109 10.70 23.98 24.70
CA ASN A 109 10.95 23.08 25.83
C ASN A 109 11.78 21.86 25.37
N ASP A 110 12.39 21.91 24.18
CA ASP A 110 13.09 20.80 23.52
C ASP A 110 12.21 19.58 23.20
N GLU A 111 10.88 19.75 23.11
CA GLU A 111 9.98 18.69 22.67
C GLU A 111 9.88 18.65 21.13
N ILE A 112 9.96 17.47 20.54
CA ILE A 112 9.82 17.29 19.08
C ILE A 112 8.37 17.53 18.68
N ILE A 113 8.13 18.58 17.89
CA ILE A 113 6.80 18.93 17.37
C ILE A 113 6.57 18.46 15.94
N GLY A 114 7.63 18.07 15.22
CA GLY A 114 7.52 17.56 13.87
C GLY A 114 8.87 17.30 13.22
N GLY A 115 8.84 16.87 11.96
CA GLY A 115 10.05 16.67 11.18
C GLY A 115 9.77 16.42 9.70
N PHE A 116 10.76 16.71 8.88
CA PHE A 116 10.74 16.44 7.44
C PHE A 116 11.68 15.27 7.14
N PHE A 117 11.17 14.28 6.41
CA PHE A 117 11.94 13.12 5.99
C PHE A 117 11.29 12.46 4.77
N GLU A 118 12.10 11.94 3.85
CA GLU A 118 11.61 10.96 2.86
C GLU A 118 11.53 9.58 3.50
N GLN A 119 12.49 9.26 4.38
CA GLN A 119 12.56 8.00 5.10
C GLN A 119 12.75 8.26 6.60
N LYS A 120 11.84 7.72 7.42
CA LYS A 120 11.92 7.84 8.89
C LYS A 120 13.02 6.93 9.43
N ARG A 121 14.27 7.40 9.35
CA ARG A 121 15.47 6.69 9.82
C ARG A 121 15.98 7.27 11.13
N GLU A 122 16.63 6.41 11.90
CA GLU A 122 17.36 6.82 13.08
C GLU A 122 18.63 6.01 13.15
N ILE A 123 19.75 6.70 13.34
CA ILE A 123 21.04 6.03 13.46
C ILE A 123 21.26 5.70 14.93
N VAL A 124 21.55 4.42 15.17
CA VAL A 124 21.81 3.87 16.49
C VAL A 124 23.22 3.29 16.45
N PRO A 125 24.14 3.73 17.34
CA PRO A 125 25.47 3.14 17.39
C PRO A 125 25.37 1.64 17.74
N TYR A 126 26.27 0.84 17.17
CA TYR A 126 26.19 -0.62 17.25
C TYR A 126 26.20 -1.12 18.70
N GLU A 127 26.92 -0.45 19.61
CA GLU A 127 27.02 -0.84 21.03
C GLU A 127 25.66 -0.81 21.75
N TYR A 128 24.75 0.04 21.29
CA TYR A 128 23.42 0.20 21.85
C TYR A 128 22.40 -0.79 21.28
N ILE A 129 22.78 -1.58 20.28
CA ILE A 129 21.92 -2.60 19.69
C ILE A 129 22.00 -3.86 20.56
N PRO A 130 20.87 -4.38 21.07
CA PRO A 130 20.88 -5.60 21.87
C PRO A 130 21.54 -6.75 21.13
N ALA A 131 22.50 -7.43 21.77
CA ALA A 131 23.26 -8.51 21.13
C ALA A 131 22.36 -9.65 20.59
N TRP A 132 21.23 -9.91 21.25
CA TRP A 132 20.23 -10.89 20.81
C TRP A 132 19.52 -10.47 19.52
N LEU A 133 19.28 -9.17 19.32
CA LEU A 133 18.69 -8.64 18.10
C LEU A 133 19.65 -8.81 16.93
N VAL A 134 20.92 -8.46 17.10
CA VAL A 134 21.96 -8.67 16.09
C VAL A 134 22.05 -10.15 15.70
N LYS A 135 22.15 -11.04 16.69
CA LYS A 135 22.17 -12.49 16.46
C LYS A 135 20.93 -12.99 15.73
N GLY A 136 19.75 -12.47 16.08
CA GLY A 136 18.49 -12.84 15.45
C GLY A 136 18.46 -12.46 13.97
N VAL A 137 18.83 -11.23 13.64
CA VAL A 137 18.89 -10.72 12.25
C VAL A 137 19.91 -11.52 11.43
N ILE A 138 21.11 -11.75 11.96
CA ILE A 138 22.12 -12.57 11.28
C ILE A 138 21.58 -13.99 11.07
N ALA A 139 20.97 -14.62 12.08
CA ALA A 139 20.45 -15.97 11.94
C ALA A 139 19.29 -16.10 10.91
N SER A 140 18.48 -15.05 10.74
CA SER A 140 17.34 -15.04 9.81
C SER A 140 17.71 -14.64 8.39
N GLU A 141 18.51 -13.59 8.23
CA GLU A 141 18.84 -13.01 6.91
C GLU A 141 20.12 -13.61 6.33
N ASP A 142 21.15 -13.84 7.15
CA ASP A 142 22.48 -14.21 6.67
C ASP A 142 23.28 -15.04 7.68
N ARG A 143 22.93 -16.33 7.80
CA ARG A 143 23.47 -17.23 8.83
C ARG A 143 24.99 -17.39 8.77
N ASP A 144 25.56 -17.28 7.57
CA ASP A 144 26.98 -17.46 7.31
C ASP A 144 27.70 -16.10 7.16
N TYR A 145 27.07 -14.99 7.63
CA TYR A 145 27.56 -13.62 7.48
C TYR A 145 29.04 -13.44 7.85
N TYR A 146 29.44 -13.95 9.02
CA TYR A 146 30.84 -13.84 9.49
C TYR A 146 31.82 -14.78 8.76
N GLN A 147 31.33 -15.67 7.91
CA GLN A 147 32.13 -16.66 7.18
C GLN A 147 32.39 -16.26 5.72
N HIS A 148 31.74 -15.19 5.23
CA HIS A 148 31.92 -14.73 3.85
C HIS A 148 32.23 -13.24 3.76
N SER A 149 33.00 -12.86 2.74
CA SER A 149 33.40 -11.45 2.49
C SER A 149 32.32 -10.65 1.75
N GLY A 150 31.06 -10.82 2.16
CA GLY A 150 29.90 -10.12 1.59
C GLY A 150 29.26 -10.76 0.36
N ILE A 151 29.82 -11.84 -0.18
CA ILE A 151 29.19 -12.63 -1.26
C ILE A 151 29.06 -14.08 -0.79
N SER A 152 27.81 -14.56 -0.69
CA SER A 152 27.53 -15.94 -0.32
C SER A 152 27.34 -16.81 -1.57
N TYR A 153 28.42 -17.44 -2.04
CA TYR A 153 28.36 -18.35 -3.20
C TYR A 153 27.38 -19.52 -2.98
N LYS A 154 27.31 -20.02 -1.74
CA LYS A 154 26.36 -21.05 -1.32
C LYS A 154 24.91 -20.53 -1.36
N GLY A 155 24.68 -19.29 -0.91
CA GLY A 155 23.37 -18.63 -0.98
C GLY A 155 22.89 -18.42 -2.41
N ILE A 156 23.79 -17.97 -3.29
CA ILE A 156 23.54 -17.80 -4.73
C ILE A 156 23.22 -19.14 -5.40
N PHE A 157 24.03 -20.17 -5.17
CA PHE A 157 23.82 -21.48 -5.78
C PHE A 157 22.52 -22.15 -5.30
N ARG A 158 22.20 -22.06 -4.00
CA ARG A 158 20.92 -22.52 -3.46
C ARG A 158 19.75 -21.79 -4.11
N ALA A 159 19.80 -20.45 -4.16
CA ALA A 159 18.75 -19.64 -4.76
C ALA A 159 18.55 -19.97 -6.24
N PHE A 160 19.63 -20.19 -6.98
CA PHE A 160 19.58 -20.64 -8.38
C PHE A 160 18.85 -21.98 -8.54
N LEU A 161 19.21 -23.00 -7.76
CA LEU A 161 18.56 -24.31 -7.82
C LEU A 161 17.07 -24.24 -7.47
N VAL A 162 16.71 -23.50 -6.43
CA VAL A 162 15.31 -23.33 -5.99
C VAL A 162 14.50 -22.58 -7.04
N ASN A 163 15.03 -21.50 -7.61
CA ASN A 163 14.34 -20.71 -8.62
C ASN A 163 14.15 -21.50 -9.93
N MET A 164 15.15 -22.31 -10.32
CA MET A 164 15.07 -23.20 -11.48
C MET A 164 14.02 -24.29 -11.27
N ALA A 165 13.99 -24.94 -10.10
CA ALA A 165 12.98 -25.95 -9.78
C ALA A 165 11.55 -25.39 -9.76
N ASN A 166 11.38 -24.11 -9.41
CA ASN A 166 10.07 -23.45 -9.32
C ASN A 166 9.70 -22.64 -10.58
N PHE A 167 10.58 -22.59 -11.60
CA PHE A 167 10.44 -21.77 -12.81
C PHE A 167 10.08 -20.29 -12.55
N ARG A 168 10.43 -19.77 -11.37
CA ARG A 168 10.16 -18.38 -10.94
C ARG A 168 11.13 -17.98 -9.83
N VAL A 169 11.30 -16.68 -9.61
CA VAL A 169 12.11 -16.17 -8.49
C VAL A 169 11.33 -16.33 -7.19
N VAL A 170 11.75 -17.28 -6.36
CA VAL A 170 11.17 -17.57 -5.03
C VAL A 170 12.15 -17.21 -3.92
N GLN A 171 13.46 -17.36 -4.18
CA GLN A 171 14.50 -17.14 -3.19
C GLN A 171 15.60 -16.21 -3.74
N GLY A 172 16.03 -15.28 -2.88
CA GLY A 172 17.18 -14.42 -3.13
C GLY A 172 18.51 -15.07 -2.70
N GLY A 173 19.61 -14.64 -3.34
CA GLY A 173 20.98 -15.00 -2.97
C GLY A 173 21.74 -13.89 -2.27
N SER A 174 21.04 -12.84 -1.81
CA SER A 174 21.62 -11.64 -1.20
C SER A 174 22.16 -11.91 0.21
N THR A 175 23.08 -11.05 0.63
CA THR A 175 23.74 -11.03 1.95
C THR A 175 23.46 -9.68 2.62
N ILE A 176 23.78 -9.55 3.91
CA ILE A 176 23.59 -8.28 4.65
C ILE A 176 24.52 -7.15 4.15
N THR A 177 25.55 -7.47 3.37
CA THR A 177 26.62 -6.54 2.96
C THR A 177 26.17 -5.49 1.95
#